data_AF-A0A2M6ITC3-F1
#
_entry.id   AF-A0A2M6ITC3-F1
#
_cell.length_a   1.000
_cell.length_b   1.000
_cell.length_c   1.000
_cell.angle_alpha   90.00
_cell.angle_beta   90.00
_cell.angle_gamma   90.00
#
_symmetry.space_group_name_H-M   'P 1'
#
loop_
_entity.id
_entity.type
_entity.pdbx_description
1 polymer ?
#
loop_
_entity_poly.entity_id
_entity_poly.type
_entity_poly.pdbx_seq_one_letter_code
_entity_poly.pdbx_strand_id
1 'polypeptide(L)'
;MQSEKIIGYLFLFLGVLIMIFSSFQLIKVFTGTAEPVAIFSQPKKTMTNKALVDTGGQDQLKMIELIQKDPFSLLSDTNSSFNPFASIMENVVIYDVLNLLTHFVVMQFLLSLGFKFANIGVGLLRPINVTVSQKRIDSAIDNIT
;
A
#
# COMPACT_ATOMS: atom_id res chain seq x y z
N MET A 1 -33.20 24.90 -3.93
CA MET A 1 -33.73 23.65 -4.53
C MET A 1 -32.89 23.14 -5.71
N GLN A 2 -32.53 23.98 -6.69
CA GLN A 2 -31.70 23.54 -7.83
C GLN A 2 -30.21 23.45 -7.45
N SER A 3 -29.71 24.35 -6.61
CA SER A 3 -28.32 24.41 -6.12
C SER A 3 -27.90 23.15 -5.35
N GLU A 4 -28.78 22.60 -4.51
CA GLU A 4 -28.50 21.38 -3.75
C GLU A 4 -28.41 20.14 -4.65
N LYS A 5 -29.17 20.11 -5.75
CA LYS A 5 -29.05 19.05 -6.75
C LYS A 5 -27.72 19.16 -7.49
N ILE A 6 -27.31 20.38 -7.86
CA ILE A 6 -26.05 20.66 -8.55
C ILE A 6 -24.86 20.23 -7.68
N ILE A 7 -24.85 20.58 -6.39
CA ILE A 7 -23.76 20.16 -5.49
C ILE A 7 -23.74 18.63 -5.31
N GLY A 8 -24.91 18.00 -5.23
CA GLY A 8 -25.02 16.54 -5.16
C GLY A 8 -24.44 15.84 -6.39
N TYR A 9 -24.79 16.31 -7.60
CA TYR A 9 -24.22 15.79 -8.85
C TYR A 9 -22.71 16.03 -8.95
N LEU A 10 -22.22 17.18 -8.47
CA LEU A 10 -20.78 17.48 -8.45
C LEU A 10 -20.03 16.49 -7.57
N PHE A 11 -20.52 16.22 -6.35
CA PHE A 11 -19.91 15.27 -5.43
C PHE A 11 -19.98 13.83 -5.95
N LEU A 12 -21.10 13.44 -6.57
CA LEU A 12 -21.25 12.15 -7.21
C LEU A 12 -20.24 11.96 -8.35
N PHE A 13 -20.17 12.93 -9.25
CA PHE A 13 -19.24 12.90 -10.39
C PHE A 13 -17.79 12.85 -9.93
N LEU A 14 -17.42 13.72 -8.97
CA LEU A 14 -16.06 13.77 -8.43
C LEU A 14 -15.68 12.44 -7.76
N GLY A 15 -16.57 11.87 -6.94
CA GLY A 15 -16.33 10.60 -6.28
C GLY A 15 -16.13 9.45 -7.27
N VAL A 16 -16.97 9.37 -8.30
CA VAL A 16 -16.84 8.37 -9.38
C VAL A 16 -15.55 8.55 -10.16
N LEU A 17 -15.18 9.78 -10.48
CA LEU A 17 -13.94 10.09 -11.21
C LEU A 17 -12.70 9.66 -10.41
N ILE A 18 -12.67 9.94 -9.10
CA ILE A 18 -11.58 9.49 -8.22
C ILE A 18 -11.51 7.95 -8.17
N MET A 19 -12.65 7.26 -8.10
CA MET A 19 -12.68 5.80 -8.08
C MET A 19 -12.12 5.20 -9.37
N ILE A 20 -12.55 5.70 -10.54
CA ILE A 20 -12.05 5.25 -11.85
C ILE A 20 -10.54 5.48 -11.95
N PHE A 21 -10.06 6.67 -11.57
CA PHE A 21 -8.65 7.00 -11.59
C PHE A 21 -7.81 6.07 -10.71
N SER A 22 -8.27 5.80 -9.48
CA SER A 22 -7.59 4.92 -8.53
C SER A 22 -7.53 3.49 -9.05
N SER A 23 -8.64 2.96 -9.57
CA SER A 23 -8.68 1.62 -10.16
C SER A 23 -7.77 1.51 -11.38
N PHE A 24 -7.72 2.53 -12.23
CA PHE A 24 -6.84 2.52 -13.40
C PHE A 24 -5.36 2.50 -13.02
N GLN A 25 -4.95 3.33 -12.05
CA GLN A 25 -3.58 3.33 -11.54
C GLN A 25 -3.19 1.98 -10.93
N LEU A 26 -4.11 1.38 -10.16
CA LEU A 26 -3.90 0.09 -9.53
C LEU A 26 -3.64 -1.01 -10.57
N ILE A 27 -4.46 -1.09 -11.62
CA ILE A 27 -4.31 -2.06 -12.69
C ILE A 27 -2.98 -1.87 -13.44
N LYS A 28 -2.55 -0.62 -13.68
CA LYS A 28 -1.27 -0.33 -14.35
C LYS A 28 -0.05 -0.79 -13.55
N VAL A 29 -0.11 -0.66 -12.23
CA VAL A 29 0.96 -1.14 -11.35
C VAL A 29 0.98 -2.67 -11.30
N PHE A 30 -0.18 -3.32 -11.24
CA PHE A 30 -0.24 -4.79 -11.29
C PHE A 30 0.15 -5.41 -12.64
N THR A 31 -0.04 -4.68 -13.74
CA THR A 31 0.42 -5.10 -15.08
C THR A 31 1.89 -4.77 -15.34
N GLY A 32 2.61 -4.24 -14.35
CA GLY A 32 4.04 -3.89 -14.46
C GLY A 32 4.33 -2.76 -15.44
N THR A 33 3.30 -2.04 -15.90
CA THR A 33 3.45 -0.93 -16.86
C THR A 33 3.79 0.39 -16.16
N ALA A 34 3.60 0.46 -14.84
CA ALA A 34 3.96 1.59 -14.01
C ALA A 34 4.69 1.12 -12.75
N GLU A 35 5.78 1.79 -12.40
CA GLU A 35 6.52 1.51 -11.17
C GLU A 35 5.70 1.95 -9.94
N PRO A 36 5.64 1.13 -8.88
CA PRO A 36 5.04 1.54 -7.61
C PRO A 36 5.72 2.80 -7.07
N VAL A 37 4.97 3.65 -6.36
CA VAL A 37 5.56 4.82 -5.70
C VAL A 37 6.55 4.34 -4.65
N ALA A 38 7.84 4.61 -4.88
CA ALA A 38 8.93 4.19 -4.01
C ALA A 38 8.99 5.09 -2.76
N ILE A 39 8.35 4.65 -1.68
CA ILE A 39 8.36 5.34 -0.38
C ILE A 39 9.54 4.84 0.46
N PHE A 40 9.93 3.59 0.26
CA PHE A 40 11.05 2.95 0.92
C PHE A 40 12.18 2.82 -0.11
N SER A 41 13.29 3.50 0.16
CA SER A 41 14.52 3.41 -0.63
C SER A 41 15.50 2.46 0.05
N GLN A 42 16.18 1.64 -0.74
CA GLN A 42 17.27 0.81 -0.23
C GLN A 42 18.43 1.71 0.23
N PRO A 43 19.06 1.42 1.38
CA PRO A 43 20.30 2.07 1.74
C PRO A 43 21.33 1.75 0.65
N LYS A 44 21.81 2.78 -0.06
CA LYS A 44 22.93 2.63 -1.01
C LYS A 44 24.10 2.04 -0.24
N LYS A 45 24.37 0.75 -0.45
CA LYS A 45 25.62 0.13 0.00
C LYS A 45 26.73 0.76 -0.84
N THR A 46 27.31 1.85 -0.36
CA THR A 46 28.55 2.40 -0.90
C THR A 46 29.61 1.33 -0.68
N MET A 47 29.80 0.47 -1.68
CA MET A 47 30.94 -0.41 -1.75
C MET A 47 32.16 0.48 -2.00
N THR A 48 32.69 1.10 -0.95
CA THR A 48 34.07 1.53 -0.95
C THR A 48 34.87 0.24 -1.11
N ASN A 49 35.31 -0.04 -2.34
CA ASN A 49 36.32 -1.05 -2.65
C ASN A 49 37.65 -0.64 -2.00
N LYS A 50 37.70 -0.62 -0.66
CA LYS A 50 38.91 -0.48 0.15
C LYS A 50 39.36 -1.85 0.68
N ALA A 51 39.10 -2.89 -0.10
CA ALA A 51 39.55 -4.26 0.16
C ALA A 51 40.19 -4.94 -1.07
N LEU A 52 40.23 -4.27 -2.23
CA LEU A 52 40.81 -4.83 -3.46
C LEU A 52 42.10 -4.13 -3.93
N VAL A 53 42.61 -3.16 -3.16
CA VAL A 53 43.86 -2.43 -3.49
C VAL A 53 45.02 -2.79 -2.56
N ASP A 54 44.79 -3.54 -1.49
CA ASP A 54 45.88 -3.84 -0.55
C ASP A 54 45.89 -5.30 -0.14
N THR A 55 46.94 -6.00 -0.61
CA THR A 55 47.40 -7.35 -0.25
C THR A 55 47.09 -8.44 -1.29
N GLY A 56 48.10 -8.70 -2.12
CA GLY A 56 48.12 -9.81 -3.06
C GLY A 56 48.21 -11.19 -2.41
N GLY A 57 47.61 -12.18 -3.10
CA GLY A 57 48.28 -13.46 -3.38
C GLY A 57 48.40 -14.53 -2.29
N GLN A 58 47.75 -14.45 -1.12
CA GLN A 58 47.97 -15.45 -0.05
C GLN A 58 46.71 -16.19 0.46
N ASP A 59 45.49 -15.78 0.10
CA ASP A 59 44.28 -16.34 0.73
C ASP A 59 43.77 -17.63 0.09
N GLN A 60 44.15 -17.91 -1.16
CA GLN A 60 43.70 -19.11 -1.88
C GLN A 60 44.27 -20.42 -1.29
N LEU A 61 45.42 -20.35 -0.62
CA LEU A 61 46.10 -21.53 -0.05
C LEU A 61 45.49 -21.99 1.28
N LYS A 62 44.86 -21.09 2.04
CA LYS A 62 44.20 -21.42 3.31
C LYS A 62 42.84 -22.10 3.14
N MET A 63 42.18 -21.89 1.99
CA MET A 63 40.87 -22.48 1.71
C MET A 63 40.95 -23.99 1.43
N ILE A 64 42.05 -24.44 0.82
CA ILE A 64 42.29 -25.86 0.53
C ILE A 64 42.61 -26.64 1.81
N GLU A 65 43.32 -26.01 2.76
CA GLU A 65 43.69 -26.62 4.04
C GLU A 65 42.49 -26.85 4.98
N LEU A 66 41.50 -25.93 4.96
CA LEU A 66 40.29 -26.02 5.80
C LEU A 66 39.31 -27.11 5.33
N ILE A 67 39.28 -27.42 4.03
CA ILE A 67 38.44 -28.49 3.45
C ILE A 67 38.92 -29.87 3.90
N GLN A 68 40.22 -30.02 4.10
CA GLN A 68 40.83 -31.32 4.40
C GLN A 68 40.70 -31.72 5.87
N LYS A 69 40.42 -30.75 6.77
CA LYS A 69 40.46 -31.01 8.21
C LYS A 69 39.11 -31.39 8.81
N ASP A 70 37.99 -30.78 8.39
CA ASP A 70 36.66 -31.11 8.94
C ASP A 70 35.53 -30.79 7.95
N PRO A 71 35.03 -31.78 7.17
CA PRO A 71 34.01 -31.56 6.13
C PRO A 71 32.63 -31.12 6.68
N PHE A 72 32.41 -31.26 8.00
CA PHE A 72 31.16 -30.88 8.67
C PHE A 72 31.18 -29.47 9.29
N SER A 73 32.32 -28.78 9.34
CA SER A 73 32.41 -27.40 9.84
C SER A 73 31.70 -26.39 8.92
N LEU A 74 31.50 -26.77 7.64
CA LEU A 74 30.74 -26.03 6.63
C LEU A 74 29.21 -26.04 6.87
N LEU A 75 28.70 -26.92 7.74
CA LEU A 75 27.28 -27.00 8.08
C LEU A 75 26.94 -26.26 9.38
N SER A 76 27.93 -26.04 10.24
CA SER A 76 27.79 -25.29 11.50
C SER A 76 28.07 -23.80 11.36
N ASP A 77 28.70 -23.38 10.25
CA ASP A 77 28.87 -21.95 9.99
C ASP A 77 27.51 -21.36 9.62
N THR A 78 26.91 -20.69 10.61
CA THR A 78 25.65 -19.93 10.52
C THR A 78 25.71 -18.82 9.45
N ASN A 79 26.86 -18.70 8.77
CA ASN A 79 27.17 -17.73 7.72
C ASN A 79 27.27 -18.31 6.30
N SER A 80 26.97 -19.61 6.06
CA SER A 80 26.96 -20.15 4.68
C SER A 80 25.60 -20.71 4.22
N SER A 81 24.94 -19.90 3.39
CA SER A 81 24.32 -20.28 2.11
C SER A 81 23.02 -21.09 2.01
N PHE A 82 22.35 -21.51 3.09
CA PHE A 82 21.00 -22.10 2.95
C PHE A 82 20.01 -21.70 4.06
N ASN A 83 19.92 -20.39 4.33
CA ASN A 83 18.75 -19.84 5.02
C ASN A 83 17.81 -19.25 3.95
N PRO A 84 16.77 -19.96 3.49
CA PRO A 84 15.81 -19.41 2.52
C PRO A 84 15.15 -18.13 3.03
N PHE A 85 15.02 -18.01 4.36
CA PHE A 85 14.55 -16.79 5.02
C PHE A 85 15.56 -15.64 4.99
N ALA A 86 16.88 -15.92 4.97
CA ALA A 86 17.91 -14.89 4.86
C ALA A 86 18.01 -14.34 3.42
N SER A 87 17.77 -15.18 2.40
CA SER A 87 17.64 -14.73 1.01
C SER A 87 16.33 -13.99 0.74
N ILE A 88 15.23 -14.32 1.44
CA ILE A 88 13.99 -13.51 1.40
C ILE A 88 14.19 -12.18 2.16
N MET A 89 15.06 -12.17 3.16
CA MET A 89 15.56 -10.97 3.83
C MET A 89 16.64 -10.23 3.06
N GLU A 90 16.99 -10.68 1.83
CA GLU A 90 17.79 -9.88 0.92
C GLU A 90 17.04 -8.58 0.70
N ASN A 91 17.65 -7.52 1.25
CA ASN A 91 17.08 -6.20 1.48
C ASN A 91 16.22 -5.77 0.27
N VAL A 92 16.72 -6.00 -0.94
CA VAL A 92 16.11 -5.63 -2.23
C VAL A 92 14.63 -6.00 -2.37
N VAL A 93 14.27 -7.27 -2.14
CA VAL A 93 12.90 -7.77 -2.37
C VAL A 93 11.92 -7.17 -1.36
N ILE A 94 12.37 -6.91 -0.13
CA ILE A 94 11.53 -6.32 0.91
C ILE A 94 11.09 -4.90 0.53
N TYR A 95 12.00 -4.06 0.01
CA TYR A 95 11.64 -2.68 -0.36
C TYR A 95 10.65 -2.66 -1.51
N ASP A 96 10.80 -3.54 -2.50
CA ASP A 96 9.90 -3.59 -3.65
C ASP A 96 8.50 -4.06 -3.25
N VAL A 97 8.42 -5.11 -2.41
CA VAL A 97 7.14 -5.59 -1.85
C VAL A 97 6.50 -4.53 -0.96
N LEU A 98 7.29 -3.85 -0.13
CA LEU A 98 6.79 -2.82 0.78
C LEU A 98 6.30 -1.58 0.03
N ASN A 99 7.00 -1.18 -1.04
CA ASN A 99 6.59 -0.11 -1.95
C ASN A 99 5.29 -0.46 -2.68
N LEU A 100 5.18 -1.68 -3.19
CA LEU A 100 3.95 -2.18 -3.83
C LEU A 100 2.78 -2.20 -2.84
N LEU A 101 2.99 -2.75 -1.64
CA LEU A 101 1.97 -2.81 -0.59
C LEU A 101 1.50 -1.42 -0.20
N THR A 102 2.43 -0.48 -0.02
CA THR A 102 2.09 0.88 0.37
C THR A 102 1.32 1.60 -0.73
N HIS A 103 1.74 1.43 -1.98
CA HIS A 103 0.99 1.95 -3.13
C HIS A 103 -0.44 1.38 -3.17
N PHE A 104 -0.60 0.07 -2.95
CA PHE A 104 -1.91 -0.58 -2.87
C PHE A 104 -2.78 0.01 -1.74
N VAL A 105 -2.23 0.16 -0.53
CA VAL A 105 -2.94 0.72 0.62
C VAL A 105 -3.37 2.16 0.36
N VAL A 106 -2.49 2.99 -0.21
CA VAL A 106 -2.80 4.39 -0.54
C VAL A 106 -3.90 4.47 -1.61
N MET A 107 -3.83 3.64 -2.65
CA MET A 107 -4.87 3.60 -3.69
C MET A 107 -6.20 3.06 -3.15
N GLN A 108 -6.17 2.09 -2.24
CA GLN A 108 -7.37 1.56 -1.59
C GLN A 108 -8.04 2.60 -0.67
N PHE A 109 -7.22 3.39 0.02
CA PHE A 109 -7.70 4.54 0.79
C PHE A 109 -8.34 5.59 -0.13
N LEU A 110 -7.71 5.90 -1.26
CA LEU A 110 -8.24 6.85 -2.25
C LEU A 110 -9.57 6.37 -2.85
N LEU A 111 -9.67 5.07 -3.16
CA LEU A 111 -10.90 4.44 -3.62
C LEU A 111 -12.03 4.57 -2.58
N SER A 112 -11.69 4.34 -1.31
CA SER A 112 -12.63 4.48 -0.19
C SER A 112 -13.09 5.93 0.02
N LEU A 113 -12.21 6.91 -0.20
CA LEU A 113 -12.56 8.32 -0.21
C LEU A 113 -13.53 8.64 -1.35
N GLY A 114 -13.24 8.19 -2.58
CA GLY A 114 -14.12 8.37 -3.73
C GLY A 114 -15.54 7.82 -3.48
N PHE A 115 -15.65 6.65 -2.87
CA PHE A 115 -16.93 6.05 -2.46
C PHE A 115 -17.68 6.92 -1.43
N LYS A 116 -16.99 7.47 -0.42
CA LYS A 116 -17.60 8.37 0.57
C LYS A 116 -18.13 9.65 -0.08
N PHE A 117 -17.37 10.26 -0.99
CA PHE A 117 -17.82 11.44 -1.74
C PHE A 117 -19.05 11.14 -2.59
N ALA A 118 -19.05 9.99 -3.28
CA ALA A 118 -20.20 9.55 -4.06
C ALA A 118 -21.46 9.34 -3.18
N ASN A 119 -21.32 8.70 -2.02
CA ASN A 119 -22.43 8.49 -1.09
C ASN A 119 -23.05 9.79 -0.58
N ILE A 120 -22.22 10.79 -0.23
CA ILE A 120 -22.71 12.11 0.15
C ILE A 120 -23.45 12.75 -1.03
N GLY A 121 -22.89 12.66 -2.24
CA GLY A 121 -23.55 13.12 -3.47
C GLY A 121 -24.94 12.52 -3.62
N VAL A 122 -25.06 11.18 -3.63
CA VAL A 122 -26.36 10.48 -3.74
C VAL A 122 -27.32 10.87 -2.62
N GLY A 123 -26.82 11.02 -1.39
CA GLY A 123 -27.61 11.43 -0.23
C GLY A 123 -28.25 12.82 -0.41
N LEU A 124 -27.52 13.76 -1.02
CA LEU A 124 -28.01 15.11 -1.31
C LEU A 124 -28.98 15.16 -2.51
N LEU A 125 -28.86 14.23 -3.47
CA LEU A 125 -29.83 14.12 -4.56
C LEU A 125 -31.22 13.69 -4.08
N ARG A 126 -31.29 12.89 -3.00
CA ARG A 126 -32.55 12.36 -2.48
C ARG A 126 -33.21 13.37 -1.55
N PRO A 127 -34.36 13.96 -1.91
CA PRO A 127 -35.06 14.87 -1.01
C PRO A 127 -35.63 14.10 0.19
N ILE A 128 -35.46 14.65 1.39
CA ILE A 128 -36.08 14.14 2.62
C ILE A 128 -37.41 14.87 2.82
N ASN A 129 -38.51 14.29 2.35
CA ASN A 129 -39.84 14.77 2.66
C ASN A 129 -40.33 14.07 3.93
N VAL A 130 -40.39 14.81 5.04
CA VAL A 130 -40.99 14.32 6.28
C VAL A 130 -42.48 14.65 6.24
N THR A 131 -43.30 13.62 6.04
CA THR A 131 -44.76 13.77 6.19
C THR A 131 -45.09 13.50 7.65
N VAL A 132 -45.52 14.53 8.37
CA VAL A 132 -45.93 14.38 9.78
C VAL A 132 -47.35 13.82 9.80
N SER A 133 -47.61 12.82 10.64
CA SER A 133 -48.96 12.26 10.77
C SER A 133 -49.82 13.16 11.66
N GLN A 134 -50.90 13.72 11.11
CA GLN A 134 -51.84 14.61 11.82
C GLN A 134 -52.31 14.04 13.16
N LYS A 135 -52.55 12.72 13.25
CA LYS A 135 -52.99 12.06 14.48
C LYS A 135 -52.05 12.29 15.67
N ARG A 136 -50.74 12.42 15.44
CA ARG A 136 -49.76 12.72 16.50
C ARG A 136 -49.77 14.19 16.93
N ILE A 137 -50.16 15.08 16.03
CA ILE A 137 -50.32 16.51 16.34
C ILE A 137 -51.57 16.69 17.21
N ASP A 138 -52.69 16.07 16.82
CA ASP A 138 -53.96 16.16 17.54
C ASP A 138 -53.83 15.59 18.96
N SER A 139 -53.16 14.44 19.11
CA SER A 139 -52.91 13.82 20.42
C SER A 139 -51.98 14.64 21.32
N ALA A 140 -51.12 15.49 20.75
CA ALA A 140 -50.22 16.36 21.50
C ALA A 140 -50.95 17.63 21.96
N ILE A 141 -51.89 18.14 21.16
CA ILE A 141 -52.71 19.31 21.50
C ILE A 141 -53.73 18.97 22.59
N ASP A 142 -54.37 17.80 22.51
CA ASP A 142 -55.31 17.31 23.54
C ASP A 142 -54.66 17.04 24.91
N ASN A 143 -53.34 16.85 24.96
CA ASN A 143 -52.62 16.62 26.21
C ASN A 143 -52.15 17.92 26.90
N ILE A 144 -52.31 19.06 26.22
CA ILE A 144 -51.88 20.39 26.68
C ILE A 144 -53.10 21.30 26.98
N THR A 145 -54.30 20.95 26.48
CA THR A 145 -55.57 21.64 26.73
C THR A 145 -56.34 20.96 27.86
#